data_AF-A0A662Y8Q4-F1
#
_entry.id   AF-A0A662Y8Q4-F1
#
_cell.length_a   1.000
_cell.length_b   1.000
_cell.length_c   1.000
_cell.angle_alpha   90.00
_cell.angle_beta   90.00
_cell.angle_gamma   90.00
#
_symmetry.space_group_name_H-M   'P 1'
#
loop_
_entity.id
_entity.type
_entity.pdbx_description
1 polymer ?
#
loop_
_entity_poly.entity_id
_entity_poly.type
_entity_poly.pdbx_seq_one_letter_code
_entity_poly.pdbx_strand_id
1 'polypeptide(L)'
;RVYGIGVDVALVPRFQRSFARFGERFLRRAFHPQEIDEFYARPSAERPAFLASRWAVKEATFKAFQRYRVRFPEIRVARQGKGDPVVPTALPVAEHSLALRLQFSGETAELAKRLRLSVDSAEVVLLL
;
A
#
# COMPACT_ATOMS: atom_id res chain seq x y z
N ARG A 1 14.44 -8.54 -11.23
CA ARG A 1 13.71 -9.83 -11.24
C ARG A 1 12.30 -9.57 -10.71
N VAL A 2 11.26 -10.00 -11.42
CA VAL A 2 9.88 -9.90 -10.94
C VAL A 2 9.56 -11.17 -10.13
N TYR A 3 9.08 -11.00 -8.90
CA TYR A 3 8.73 -12.12 -8.00
C TYR A 3 7.25 -12.50 -8.06
N GLY A 4 6.41 -11.54 -8.44
CA GLY A 4 4.97 -11.71 -8.61
C GLY A 4 4.33 -10.38 -9.00
N ILE A 5 3.07 -10.44 -9.37
CA ILE A 5 2.23 -9.30 -9.75
C ILE A 5 0.93 -9.43 -8.96
N GLY A 6 0.38 -8.31 -8.51
CA GLY A 6 -0.93 -8.28 -7.88
C GLY A 6 -1.69 -7.03 -8.31
N VAL A 7 -3.00 -7.20 -8.47
CA VAL A 7 -3.94 -6.14 -8.82
C VAL A 7 -5.13 -6.23 -7.87
N ASP A 8 -5.64 -5.09 -7.44
CA ASP A 8 -6.80 -5.00 -6.58
C ASP A 8 -7.61 -3.72 -6.82
N VAL A 9 -8.92 -3.80 -6.58
CA VAL A 9 -9.85 -2.67 -6.67
C VAL A 9 -10.65 -2.58 -5.38
N ALA A 10 -10.70 -1.39 -4.79
CA ALA A 10 -11.34 -1.15 -3.50
C ALA A 10 -12.54 -0.19 -3.64
N LEU A 11 -13.72 -0.62 -3.18
CA LEU A 11 -14.93 0.19 -3.18
C LEU A 11 -14.97 1.11 -1.94
N VAL A 12 -14.85 2.43 -2.14
CA VAL A 12 -14.75 3.44 -1.06
C VAL A 12 -15.88 3.33 -0.01
N PRO A 13 -17.17 3.24 -0.37
CA PRO A 13 -18.26 3.08 0.61
C PRO A 13 -18.10 1.90 1.57
N ARG A 14 -17.40 0.83 1.17
CA ARG A 14 -17.15 -0.33 2.04
C ARG A 14 -16.26 0.05 3.23
N PHE A 15 -15.28 0.93 3.03
CA PHE A 15 -14.33 1.32 4.08
C PHE A 15 -14.96 2.27 5.10
N GLN A 16 -15.85 3.15 4.64
CA GLN A 16 -16.68 3.94 5.54
C GLN A 16 -17.51 3.05 6.47
N ARG A 17 -18.20 2.05 5.92
CA ARG A 17 -19.00 1.10 6.71
C ARG A 17 -18.14 0.25 7.65
N SER A 18 -16.99 -0.24 7.18
CA SER A 18 -16.07 -1.02 8.00
C SER A 18 -15.54 -0.21 9.19
N PHE A 19 -15.10 1.03 8.95
CA PHE A 19 -14.63 1.89 10.03
C PHE A 19 -15.75 2.26 10.99
N ALA A 20 -16.95 2.59 10.50
CA ALA A 20 -18.10 2.86 11.37
C ALA A 20 -18.48 1.66 12.26
N ARG A 21 -18.34 0.43 11.74
CA ARG A 21 -18.68 -0.80 12.48
C ARG A 21 -17.60 -1.24 13.47
N PHE A 22 -16.34 -1.11 13.11
CA PHE A 22 -15.23 -1.74 13.84
C PHE A 22 -14.22 -0.75 14.46
N GLY A 23 -14.30 0.52 14.07
CA GLY A 23 -13.47 1.61 14.59
C GLY A 23 -11.97 1.31 14.57
N GLU A 24 -11.31 1.66 15.67
CA GLU A 24 -9.88 1.51 15.88
C GLU A 24 -9.36 0.07 15.69
N ARG A 25 -10.18 -0.94 16.02
CA ARG A 25 -9.79 -2.36 15.85
C ARG A 25 -9.56 -2.70 14.38
N PHE A 26 -10.36 -2.15 13.48
CA PHE A 26 -10.16 -2.33 12.04
C PHE A 26 -8.86 -1.66 11.58
N LEU A 27 -8.61 -0.43 12.06
CA LEU A 27 -7.39 0.30 11.72
C LEU A 27 -6.13 -0.47 12.15
N ARG A 28 -6.04 -0.87 13.42
CA ARG A 28 -4.87 -1.59 13.95
C ARG A 28 -4.61 -2.94 13.30
N ARG A 29 -5.67 -3.61 12.82
CA ARG A 29 -5.54 -4.91 12.15
C ARG A 29 -5.02 -4.80 10.71
N ALA A 30 -5.31 -3.70 10.02
CA ALA A 30 -5.13 -3.60 8.57
C ALA A 30 -4.17 -2.50 8.11
N PHE A 31 -3.90 -1.49 8.92
CA PHE A 31 -3.12 -0.32 8.52
C PHE A 31 -1.85 -0.19 9.34
N HIS A 32 -0.81 0.34 8.72
CA HIS A 32 0.45 0.61 9.39
C HIS A 32 0.25 1.74 10.40
N PRO A 33 0.92 1.76 11.56
CA PRO A 33 0.76 2.82 12.57
C PRO A 33 0.82 4.24 12.00
N GLN A 34 1.81 4.52 11.13
CA GLN A 34 1.92 5.82 10.46
C GLN A 34 0.76 6.14 9.50
N GLU A 35 0.13 5.13 8.88
CA GLU A 35 -1.07 5.35 8.06
C GLU A 35 -2.30 5.64 8.93
N ILE A 36 -2.33 5.11 10.16
CA ILE A 36 -3.37 5.43 11.15
C ILE A 36 -3.22 6.89 11.60
N ASP A 37 -2.00 7.34 11.85
CA ASP A 37 -1.73 8.75 12.16
C ASP A 37 -2.15 9.68 11.00
N GLU A 38 -1.78 9.33 9.76
CA GLU A 38 -2.20 10.04 8.55
C GLU A 38 -3.73 10.05 8.37
N PHE A 39 -4.41 8.94 8.70
CA PHE A 39 -5.86 8.84 8.66
C PHE A 39 -6.52 9.84 9.62
N TYR A 40 -6.01 9.94 10.85
CA TYR A 40 -6.56 10.87 11.84
C TYR A 40 -6.28 12.33 11.52
N ALA A 41 -5.14 12.62 10.89
CA ALA A 41 -4.79 13.97 10.43
C ALA A 41 -5.64 14.47 9.24
N ARG A 42 -6.37 13.59 8.55
CA ARG A 42 -7.20 13.95 7.39
C ARG A 42 -8.60 14.44 7.75
N PRO A 43 -9.19 15.32 6.92
CA PRO A 43 -10.62 15.65 6.99
C PRO A 43 -11.49 14.39 6.94
N SER A 44 -12.59 14.38 7.68
CA SER A 44 -13.48 13.23 7.78
C SER A 44 -14.00 12.75 6.42
N ALA A 45 -14.25 13.67 5.49
CA ALA A 45 -14.71 13.37 4.13
C ALA A 45 -13.68 12.60 3.28
N GLU A 46 -12.38 12.76 3.53
CA GLU A 46 -11.33 12.10 2.75
C GLU A 46 -10.95 10.72 3.28
N ARG A 47 -11.26 10.46 4.56
CA ARG A 47 -10.86 9.25 5.28
C ARG A 47 -11.28 7.93 4.61
N PRO A 48 -12.52 7.77 4.09
CA PRO A 48 -12.91 6.54 3.40
C PRO A 48 -12.08 6.27 2.14
N ALA A 49 -11.80 7.31 1.34
CA ALA A 49 -11.01 7.17 0.11
C ALA A 49 -9.55 6.83 0.44
N PHE A 50 -9.00 7.43 1.49
CA PHE A 50 -7.67 7.09 2.01
C PHE A 50 -7.58 5.62 2.41
N LEU A 51 -8.52 5.12 3.22
CA LEU A 51 -8.54 3.71 3.64
C LEU A 51 -8.66 2.76 2.45
N ALA A 52 -9.52 3.08 1.47
CA ALA A 52 -9.71 2.26 0.28
C ALA A 52 -8.43 2.20 -0.58
N SER A 53 -7.78 3.34 -0.81
CA SER A 53 -6.51 3.40 -1.56
C SER A 53 -5.43 2.56 -0.89
N ARG A 54 -5.24 2.71 0.42
CA ARG A 54 -4.23 1.94 1.17
C ARG A 54 -4.55 0.45 1.20
N TRP A 55 -5.83 0.08 1.28
CA TRP A 55 -6.24 -1.30 1.21
C TRP A 55 -5.93 -1.95 -0.15
N ALA A 56 -6.29 -1.29 -1.26
CA ALA A 56 -6.03 -1.82 -2.61
C ALA A 56 -4.52 -2.09 -2.81
N VAL A 57 -3.68 -1.16 -2.38
CA VAL A 57 -2.22 -1.33 -2.44
C VAL A 57 -1.74 -2.52 -1.60
N LYS A 58 -2.26 -2.68 -0.37
CA LYS A 58 -1.89 -3.81 0.50
C LYS A 58 -2.35 -5.16 -0.06
N GLU A 59 -3.56 -5.25 -0.61
CA GLU A 59 -4.07 -6.46 -1.27
C GLU A 59 -3.26 -6.79 -2.53
N ALA A 60 -2.96 -5.80 -3.37
CA ALA A 60 -2.12 -5.99 -4.55
C ALA A 60 -0.71 -6.48 -4.14
N THR A 61 -0.14 -5.92 -3.07
CA THR A 61 1.13 -6.38 -2.50
C THR A 61 1.03 -7.81 -1.99
N PHE A 62 0.00 -8.13 -1.20
CA PHE A 62 -0.24 -9.48 -0.69
C PHE A 62 -0.35 -10.51 -1.83
N LYS A 63 -1.08 -10.17 -2.89
CA LYS A 63 -1.22 -10.96 -4.11
C LYS A 63 0.08 -11.11 -4.89
N ALA A 64 0.98 -10.13 -4.86
CA ALA A 64 2.30 -10.25 -5.48
C ALA A 64 3.24 -11.17 -4.68
N PHE A 65 3.07 -11.24 -3.36
CA PHE A 65 3.92 -12.04 -2.48
C PHE A 65 3.49 -13.51 -2.35
N GLN A 66 2.28 -13.90 -2.81
CA GLN A 66 1.65 -15.24 -2.86
C GLN A 66 2.13 -16.32 -1.90
N ARG A 67 3.38 -16.78 -2.05
CA ARG A 67 4.02 -17.87 -1.29
C ARG A 67 4.63 -17.42 0.02
N TYR A 68 4.70 -16.12 0.28
CA TYR A 68 5.30 -15.56 1.46
C TYR A 68 4.24 -14.96 2.38
N ARG A 69 4.49 -15.10 3.69
CA ARG A 69 3.67 -14.45 4.71
C ARG A 69 4.03 -12.96 4.76
N VAL A 70 3.07 -12.11 4.45
CA VAL A 70 3.16 -10.65 4.62
C VAL A 70 1.97 -10.14 5.39
N ARG A 71 2.19 -9.21 6.33
CA ARG A 71 1.14 -8.69 7.21
C ARG A 71 0.74 -7.28 6.78
N PHE A 72 -0.56 -7.03 6.73
CA PHE A 72 -1.10 -5.73 6.31
C PHE A 72 -0.58 -4.54 7.12
N PRO A 73 -0.49 -4.60 8.47
CA PRO A 73 0.09 -3.53 9.27
C PRO A 73 1.61 -3.33 9.09
N GLU A 74 2.30 -4.24 8.42
CA GLU A 74 3.74 -4.12 8.12
C GLU A 74 4.01 -3.54 6.73
N ILE A 75 2.98 -3.34 5.91
CA ILE A 75 3.10 -2.74 4.58
C ILE A 75 2.65 -1.29 4.72
N ARG A 76 3.48 -0.32 4.36
CA ARG A 76 3.13 1.10 4.35
C ARG A 76 3.25 1.65 2.94
N VAL A 77 2.31 2.48 2.54
CA VAL A 77 2.48 3.30 1.33
C VAL A 77 3.13 4.63 1.69
N ALA A 78 4.34 4.87 1.17
CA ALA A 78 5.02 6.15 1.27
C ALA A 78 4.56 7.10 0.15
N ARG A 79 4.42 8.39 0.47
CA ARG A 79 4.19 9.42 -0.55
C ARG A 79 5.38 9.50 -1.49
N GLN A 80 5.10 9.77 -2.77
CA GLN A 80 6.18 10.08 -3.69
C GLN A 80 6.86 11.40 -3.33
N GLY A 81 8.19 11.39 -3.34
CA GLY A 81 9.03 12.58 -3.28
C GLY A 81 9.34 13.14 -4.67
N LYS A 82 9.83 14.37 -4.74
CA LYS A 82 10.35 14.96 -5.98
C LYS A 82 11.60 14.17 -6.40
N GLY A 83 11.50 13.40 -7.49
CA GLY A 83 12.58 12.52 -7.98
C GLY A 83 12.25 11.02 -7.99
N ASP A 84 11.04 10.63 -7.56
CA ASP A 84 10.65 9.23 -7.64
C ASP A 84 10.50 8.77 -9.10
N PRO A 85 10.91 7.52 -9.40
CA PRO A 85 10.94 7.03 -10.77
C PRO A 85 9.53 7.04 -11.36
N VAL A 86 9.35 7.82 -12.42
CA VAL A 86 8.22 7.68 -13.33
C VAL A 86 8.45 6.38 -14.07
N VAL A 87 7.54 5.41 -13.93
CA VAL A 87 7.64 4.17 -14.69
C VAL A 87 7.39 4.50 -16.16
N PRO A 88 8.40 4.37 -17.05
CA PRO A 88 8.19 4.65 -18.46
C PRO A 88 7.29 3.55 -19.03
N THR A 89 6.14 3.92 -19.59
CA THR A 89 5.27 2.96 -20.28
C THR A 89 4.81 3.53 -21.61
N ALA A 90 4.60 2.66 -22.59
CA ALA A 90 4.07 3.02 -23.91
C ALA A 90 2.53 3.10 -23.94
N LEU A 91 1.85 2.94 -22.78
CA LEU A 91 0.40 2.85 -22.71
C LEU A 91 -0.23 4.18 -22.27
N PRO A 92 -1.35 4.61 -22.89
CA PRO A 92 -2.05 5.85 -22.52
C PRO A 92 -2.55 5.88 -21.06
N VAL A 93 -2.71 4.71 -20.44
CA VAL A 93 -3.10 4.54 -19.02
C VAL A 93 -2.17 5.28 -18.06
N ALA A 94 -0.97 5.65 -18.50
CA ALA A 94 0.04 6.22 -17.63
C ALA A 94 -0.13 7.70 -17.28
N GLU A 95 -0.90 8.49 -18.05
CA GLU A 95 -1.06 9.95 -17.81
C GLU A 95 -1.58 10.28 -16.40
N HIS A 96 -2.30 9.35 -15.78
CA HIS A 96 -2.81 9.47 -14.41
C HIS A 96 -2.32 8.34 -13.49
N SER A 97 -1.43 7.48 -13.96
CA SER A 97 -0.92 6.39 -13.14
C SER A 97 0.02 6.94 -12.06
N LEU A 98 -0.29 6.64 -10.80
CA LEU A 98 0.52 7.02 -9.65
C LEU A 98 1.43 5.84 -9.32
N ALA A 99 2.73 5.99 -9.54
CA ALA A 99 3.71 5.08 -8.97
C ALA A 99 3.76 5.30 -7.45
N LEU A 100 3.58 4.25 -6.66
CA LEU A 100 3.61 4.32 -5.21
C LEU A 100 4.83 3.58 -4.66
N ARG A 101 5.52 4.18 -3.68
CA ARG A 101 6.62 3.53 -2.95
C ARG A 101 6.05 2.76 -1.77
N LEU A 102 6.38 1.48 -1.65
CA LEU A 102 6.09 0.70 -0.45
C LEU A 102 7.24 0.76 0.54
N GLN A 103 6.92 0.69 1.83
CA GLN A 103 7.87 0.47 2.91
C GLN A 103 7.38 -0.74 3.71
N PHE A 104 8.31 -1.56 4.18
CA PHE A 104 8.01 -2.73 4.99
C PHE A 104 8.61 -2.60 6.39
N SER A 105 7.92 -3.14 7.39
CA SER A 105 8.43 -3.27 8.77
C SER A 105 8.34 -4.71 9.27
N GLY A 106 8.97 -4.98 10.42
CA GLY A 106 8.95 -6.27 11.10
C GLY A 106 9.38 -7.46 10.22
N GLU A 107 8.62 -8.56 10.28
CA GLU A 107 8.93 -9.80 9.56
C GLU A 107 8.89 -9.61 8.04
N THR A 108 7.97 -8.77 7.54
CA THR A 108 7.85 -8.47 6.11
C THR A 108 9.10 -7.73 5.58
N ALA A 109 9.74 -6.88 6.39
CA ALA A 109 10.97 -6.21 6.01
C ALA A 109 12.16 -7.18 5.86
N GLU A 110 12.31 -8.10 6.82
CA GLU A 110 13.37 -9.12 6.76
C GLU A 110 13.19 -10.07 5.57
N LEU A 111 11.95 -10.42 5.26
CA LEU A 111 11.63 -11.15 4.03
C LEU A 111 12.05 -10.37 2.78
N ALA A 112 11.70 -9.08 2.69
CA ALA A 112 12.03 -8.26 1.51
C ALA A 112 13.54 -8.16 1.29
N LYS A 113 14.33 -8.00 2.38
CA LYS A 113 15.80 -8.03 2.34
C LYS A 113 16.33 -9.37 1.83
N ARG A 114 15.79 -10.49 2.33
CA ARG A 114 16.19 -11.85 1.90
C ARG A 114 15.90 -12.08 0.41
N LEU A 115 14.81 -11.52 -0.10
CA LEU A 115 14.45 -11.58 -1.52
C LEU A 115 15.25 -10.58 -2.38
N ARG A 116 16.14 -9.79 -1.78
CA ARG A 116 16.93 -8.75 -2.47
C ARG A 116 16.06 -7.84 -3.33
N LEU A 117 14.85 -7.53 -2.85
CA LEU A 117 14.04 -6.46 -3.42
C LEU A 117 14.81 -5.17 -3.14
N SER A 118 15.32 -4.50 -4.19
CA SER A 118 16.42 -3.52 -4.09
C SER A 118 16.25 -2.53 -2.94
N VAL A 119 17.28 -2.52 -2.10
CA VAL A 119 17.42 -1.77 -0.85
C VAL A 119 18.49 -0.71 -1.09
N ASP A 120 18.06 0.51 -1.34
CA ASP A 120 18.58 1.67 -0.59
C ASP A 120 17.48 2.31 0.28
N SER A 121 16.23 1.90 0.09
CA SER A 121 15.07 2.19 0.96
C SER A 121 13.90 1.29 0.55
N ALA A 122 14.07 -0.04 0.61
CA ALA A 122 13.03 -1.06 0.38
C ALA A 122 11.95 -0.67 -0.66
N GLU A 123 12.33 -0.43 -1.90
CA GLU A 123 11.42 0.12 -2.92
C GLU A 123 10.70 -1.01 -3.65
N VAL A 124 9.39 -1.11 -3.46
CA VAL A 124 8.50 -1.84 -4.36
C VAL A 124 7.58 -0.81 -5.00
N VAL A 125 7.66 -0.69 -6.32
CA VAL A 125 6.79 0.19 -7.11
C VAL A 125 5.53 -0.58 -7.45
N LEU A 126 4.40 -0.12 -6.93
CA LEU A 126 3.09 -0.63 -7.32
C LEU A 126 2.49 0.29 -8.39
N LEU A 127 2.09 -0.29 -9.51
CA LEU A 127 1.32 0.38 -10.56
C LEU A 127 -0.16 0.08 -10.31
N LEU A 128 -0.98 1.13 -10.15
CA LEU A 128 -2.45 1.07 -10.09
C LEU A 128 -3.04 1.55 -11.41
#